data_AF-A0A8T0ARC8-F1
#
_entry.id   AF-A0A8T0ARC8-F1
#
_cell.length_a   1.000
_cell.length_b   1.000
_cell.length_c   1.000
_cell.angle_alpha   90.00
_cell.angle_beta   90.00
_cell.angle_gamma   90.00
#
_symmetry.space_group_name_H-M   'P 1'
#
loop_
_entity.id
_entity.type
_entity.pdbx_description
1 polymer ?
#
loop_
_entity_poly.entity_id
_entity_poly.type
_entity_poly.pdbx_seq_one_letter_code
_entity_poly.pdbx_strand_id
1 'polypeptide(L)'
;MLAAAPLLLLHAICWWPLVLFLLLPPLPLFALITPPTFTSLYGSELNHLLLDSSSGYVYVGAVNALYHLSPDLQLISWGKTGPTLDSPNCLPPIEPKDCSQARQTDNTNQLLLLEKQEGIQAQSLIVCGTVLQGICEKRNLANVSQVLYHTANPVDTQYVAANDPRVSTVAVLTEHKGTRLMLVGRGFTSKGPGGISPITTRRLEQYRSSPAFSHEELGKLVVGSYSEYNNQFVKVLHHGTHIYFLFSRRDTLKTRDYHTYISRLCDGDPSFYSYVEVPLSCTGGYNLAQAATMGTYLGRASIFVAMAKGQASTNTPTERSALCLYSMEELDKALDRAQFLCYTQEGKGVKEHEAYIPYEVPTKCLKLPSVTRLPVAQCEKYSDCRSCLSVRDPYCGWCSLEGSQLTLQPYSFSFLKTFLKAEAGSRGAGEGGVEEGDWVSQLDWITHSAELALGNFSLAGQTLLSTPLI
;
A
#
# COMPACT_ATOMS: atom_id res chain seq x y z
N MET A 1 -12.67 91.20 -52.60
CA MET A 1 -13.33 90.08 -53.32
C MET A 1 -12.26 89.04 -53.64
N LEU A 2 -12.67 87.76 -53.58
CA LEU A 2 -11.93 86.53 -53.92
C LEU A 2 -10.92 86.05 -52.84
N ALA A 3 -11.35 85.17 -51.93
CA ALA A 3 -11.50 83.72 -52.11
C ALA A 3 -10.19 82.96 -51.80
N ALA A 4 -9.88 82.79 -50.51
CA ALA A 4 -8.84 81.84 -50.06
C ALA A 4 -9.16 81.19 -48.71
N ALA A 5 -10.42 81.22 -48.27
CA ALA A 5 -10.84 80.65 -46.99
C ALA A 5 -11.26 79.15 -47.01
N PRO A 6 -11.62 78.48 -48.14
CA PRO A 6 -12.14 77.11 -48.05
C PRO A 6 -11.06 76.01 -48.18
N LEU A 7 -9.83 76.30 -48.63
CA LEU A 7 -8.81 75.27 -48.86
C LEU A 7 -8.06 74.81 -47.58
N LEU A 8 -7.91 75.69 -46.59
CA LEU A 8 -7.18 75.34 -45.36
C LEU A 8 -7.99 74.42 -44.43
N LEU A 9 -9.33 74.51 -44.44
CA LEU A 9 -10.20 73.60 -43.67
C LEU A 9 -10.21 72.18 -44.24
N LEU A 10 -10.16 72.04 -45.57
CA LEU A 10 -10.13 70.73 -46.25
C LEU A 10 -8.83 69.95 -45.98
N HIS A 11 -7.69 70.65 -45.90
CA HIS A 11 -6.42 70.02 -45.51
C HIS A 11 -6.42 69.59 -44.03
N ALA A 12 -7.01 70.37 -43.13
CA ALA A 12 -7.09 70.00 -41.71
C ALA A 12 -7.99 68.77 -41.46
N ILE A 13 -9.10 68.64 -42.19
CA ILE A 13 -10.03 67.50 -42.07
C ILE A 13 -9.44 66.22 -42.70
N CYS A 14 -8.66 66.35 -43.78
CA CYS A 14 -8.09 65.18 -44.48
C CYS A 14 -6.89 64.54 -43.74
N TRP A 15 -6.22 65.29 -42.86
CA TRP A 15 -5.05 64.81 -42.10
C TRP A 15 -5.39 64.38 -40.66
N TRP A 16 -6.55 64.80 -40.15
CA TRP A 16 -7.04 64.41 -38.81
C TRP A 16 -7.20 62.89 -38.60
N PRO A 17 -7.70 62.07 -39.56
CA PRO A 17 -7.81 60.63 -39.34
C PRO A 17 -6.45 59.93 -39.30
N LEU A 18 -5.44 60.45 -40.00
CA LEU A 18 -4.05 59.95 -39.97
C LEU A 18 -3.37 60.23 -38.62
N VAL A 19 -3.59 61.42 -38.06
CA VAL A 19 -3.08 61.78 -36.73
C VAL A 19 -3.80 60.97 -35.63
N LEU A 20 -5.10 60.71 -35.77
CA LEU A 20 -5.85 59.86 -34.85
C LEU A 20 -5.39 58.38 -34.91
N PHE A 21 -5.00 57.88 -36.09
CA PHE A 21 -4.44 56.54 -36.27
C PHE A 21 -3.03 56.39 -35.67
N LEU A 22 -2.24 57.46 -35.67
CA LEU A 22 -0.90 57.50 -35.04
C LEU A 22 -0.94 57.69 -33.52
N LEU A 23 -2.05 58.20 -32.97
CA LEU A 23 -2.26 58.41 -31.53
C LEU A 23 -3.03 57.27 -30.84
N LEU A 24 -3.57 56.32 -31.61
CA LEU A 24 -4.10 55.08 -31.07
C LEU A 24 -2.92 54.24 -30.54
N PRO A 25 -2.88 53.90 -29.24
CA PRO A 25 -1.87 52.96 -28.76
C PRO A 25 -1.98 51.68 -29.60
N PRO A 26 -0.86 51.06 -30.00
CA PRO A 26 -0.92 49.80 -30.73
C PRO A 26 -1.79 48.86 -29.90
N LEU A 27 -2.91 48.41 -30.47
CA LEU A 27 -3.67 47.29 -29.91
C LEU A 27 -2.63 46.24 -29.54
N PRO A 28 -2.60 45.76 -28.29
CA PRO A 28 -1.63 44.74 -27.92
C PRO A 28 -1.85 43.61 -28.92
N LEU A 29 -0.86 43.37 -29.77
CA LEU A 29 -0.77 42.12 -30.48
C LEU A 29 -0.77 41.10 -29.36
N PHE A 30 -1.91 40.47 -29.13
CA PHE A 30 -1.97 39.18 -28.48
C PHE A 30 -1.15 38.28 -29.39
N ALA A 31 0.16 38.26 -29.18
CA ALA A 31 0.97 37.15 -29.62
C ALA A 31 0.21 35.92 -29.13
N LEU A 32 -0.22 35.06 -30.06
CA LEU A 32 -0.66 33.74 -29.65
C LEU A 32 0.56 33.12 -28.98
N ILE A 33 0.61 33.20 -27.65
CA ILE A 33 1.62 32.52 -26.84
C ILE A 33 1.27 31.06 -27.00
N THR A 34 1.88 30.41 -28.00
CA THR A 34 1.80 28.97 -28.14
C THR A 34 2.37 28.38 -26.85
N PRO A 35 1.63 27.47 -26.18
CA PRO A 35 2.14 26.86 -24.96
C PRO A 35 3.49 26.18 -25.28
N PRO A 36 4.46 26.24 -24.35
CA PRO A 36 5.71 25.54 -24.53
C PRO A 36 5.42 24.08 -24.85
N THR A 37 6.12 23.54 -25.83
CA THR A 37 5.91 22.16 -26.30
C THR A 37 7.26 21.51 -26.52
N PHE A 38 7.42 20.30 -26.01
CA PHE A 38 8.58 19.46 -26.28
C PHE A 38 8.20 18.36 -27.27
N THR A 39 9.09 18.07 -28.21
CA THR A 39 8.98 16.91 -29.11
C THR A 39 10.24 16.06 -28.96
N SER A 40 10.08 14.75 -28.89
CA SER A 40 11.20 13.83 -28.75
C SER A 40 12.17 13.97 -29.92
N LEU A 41 13.48 13.90 -29.63
CA LEU A 41 14.54 14.18 -30.60
C LEU A 41 14.49 13.29 -31.85
N TYR A 42 13.94 12.08 -31.73
CA TYR A 42 13.87 11.08 -32.80
C TYR A 42 12.44 10.60 -33.09
N GLY A 43 11.41 11.33 -32.63
CA GLY A 43 10.02 10.87 -32.74
C GLY A 43 9.70 9.63 -31.90
N SER A 44 10.56 9.27 -30.94
CA SER A 44 10.31 8.20 -29.97
C SER A 44 9.01 8.47 -29.22
N GLU A 45 8.24 7.41 -29.01
CA GLU A 45 7.05 7.42 -28.15
C GLU A 45 7.43 7.76 -26.70
N LEU A 46 6.65 8.64 -26.07
CA LEU A 46 6.82 9.04 -24.67
C LEU A 46 5.94 8.15 -23.79
N ASN A 47 6.49 7.65 -22.68
CA ASN A 47 5.80 6.68 -21.83
C ASN A 47 5.46 7.23 -20.44
N HIS A 48 6.44 7.85 -19.78
CA HIS A 48 6.29 8.34 -18.40
C HIS A 48 6.74 9.79 -18.28
N LEU A 49 6.02 10.54 -17.46
CA LEU A 49 6.29 11.93 -17.14
C LEU A 49 6.43 12.08 -15.62
N LEU A 50 7.47 12.77 -15.19
CA LEU A 50 7.74 13.04 -13.78
C LEU A 50 8.06 14.51 -13.59
N LEU A 51 7.22 15.20 -12.83
CA LEU A 51 7.43 16.60 -12.44
C LEU A 51 8.11 16.65 -11.07
N ASP A 52 9.24 17.34 -11.00
CA ASP A 52 9.85 17.72 -9.74
C ASP A 52 9.19 19.00 -9.21
N SER A 53 8.22 18.85 -8.30
CA SER A 53 7.43 19.98 -7.79
C SER A 53 8.24 21.08 -7.11
N SER A 54 9.43 20.80 -6.59
CA SER A 54 10.25 21.82 -5.91
C SER A 54 11.01 22.73 -6.87
N SER A 55 11.43 22.20 -8.03
CA SER A 55 12.24 22.94 -9.02
C SER A 55 11.47 23.32 -10.28
N GLY A 56 10.36 22.63 -10.55
CA GLY A 56 9.61 22.72 -11.81
C GLY A 56 10.23 21.91 -12.95
N TYR A 57 11.38 21.25 -12.76
CA TYR A 57 11.99 20.41 -13.79
C TYR A 57 11.10 19.21 -14.13
N VAL A 58 11.13 18.82 -15.41
CA VAL A 58 10.32 17.74 -15.94
C VAL A 58 11.23 16.66 -16.52
N TYR A 59 11.05 15.43 -16.07
CA TYR A 59 11.74 14.26 -16.59
C TYR A 59 10.77 13.42 -17.43
N VAL A 60 11.20 12.99 -18.61
CA VAL A 60 10.37 12.25 -19.55
C VAL A 60 11.07 10.95 -19.95
N GLY A 61 10.46 9.82 -19.62
CA GLY A 61 10.87 8.50 -20.08
C GLY A 61 10.23 8.19 -21.43
N ALA A 62 11.02 7.70 -22.38
CA ALA A 62 10.60 7.39 -23.73
C ALA A 62 11.21 6.06 -24.21
N VAL A 63 10.82 5.63 -25.41
CA VAL A 63 11.46 4.48 -26.07
C VAL A 63 12.91 4.85 -26.44
N ASN A 64 13.86 4.09 -25.89
CA ASN A 64 15.31 4.22 -26.06
C ASN A 64 15.95 5.53 -25.54
N ALA A 65 15.18 6.40 -24.90
CA ALA A 65 15.65 7.71 -24.46
C ALA A 65 15.04 8.16 -23.13
N LEU A 66 15.74 9.08 -22.48
CA LEU A 66 15.34 9.77 -21.27
C LEU A 66 15.65 11.25 -21.44
N TYR A 67 14.71 12.12 -21.08
CA TYR A 67 14.85 13.57 -21.24
C TYR A 67 14.71 14.28 -19.90
N HIS A 68 15.48 15.35 -19.72
CA HIS A 68 15.37 16.30 -18.62
C HIS A 68 15.12 17.68 -19.22
N LEU A 69 13.99 18.26 -18.85
CA LEU A 69 13.46 19.50 -19.39
C LEU A 69 13.33 20.55 -18.30
N SER A 70 13.47 21.81 -18.69
CA SER A 70 13.15 22.98 -17.87
C SER A 70 11.63 23.09 -17.60
N PRO A 71 11.21 23.96 -16.65
CA PRO A 71 9.78 24.22 -16.41
C PRO A 71 9.02 24.73 -17.64
N ASP A 72 9.71 25.38 -18.59
CA ASP A 72 9.20 25.83 -19.88
C ASP A 72 9.44 24.82 -21.01
N LEU A 73 9.66 23.54 -20.67
CA LEU A 73 9.82 22.39 -21.57
C LEU A 73 10.98 22.50 -22.58
N GLN A 74 12.00 23.30 -22.27
CA GLN A 74 13.25 23.34 -23.03
C GLN A 74 14.12 22.15 -22.64
N LEU A 75 14.75 21.51 -23.63
CA LEU A 75 15.63 20.38 -23.39
C LEU A 75 16.93 20.84 -22.69
N ILE A 76 17.17 20.33 -21.49
CA ILE A 76 18.40 20.59 -20.72
C ILE A 76 19.42 19.48 -20.97
N SER A 77 19.00 18.22 -20.86
CA SER A 77 19.85 17.07 -21.13
C SER A 77 19.03 15.85 -21.57
N TRP A 78 19.67 14.90 -22.23
CA TRP A 78 19.06 13.63 -22.63
C TRP A 78 20.04 12.48 -22.49
N GLY A 79 19.54 11.28 -22.26
CA GLY A 79 20.33 10.06 -22.12
C GLY A 79 19.77 8.94 -22.98
N LYS A 80 20.67 8.15 -23.59
CA LYS A 80 20.30 6.93 -24.31
C LYS A 80 20.01 5.80 -23.31
N THR A 81 18.93 5.05 -23.53
CA THR A 81 18.55 3.87 -22.72
C THR A 81 18.45 2.58 -23.54
N GLY A 82 18.50 2.67 -24.88
CA GLY A 82 18.46 1.54 -25.80
C GLY A 82 18.66 1.96 -27.26
N PRO A 83 18.42 1.07 -28.24
CA PRO A 83 18.14 -0.35 -28.06
C PRO A 83 19.36 -1.09 -27.51
N THR A 84 19.13 -2.30 -26.99
CA THR A 84 20.19 -3.22 -26.55
C THR A 84 19.93 -4.63 -27.08
N LEU A 85 20.96 -5.46 -27.12
CA LEU A 85 20.84 -6.86 -27.50
C LEU A 85 20.11 -7.61 -26.37
N ASP A 86 18.88 -8.04 -26.63
CA ASP A 86 18.02 -8.66 -25.61
C ASP A 86 16.99 -9.63 -26.22
N SER A 87 16.41 -10.45 -25.35
CA SER A 87 15.21 -11.22 -25.62
C SER A 87 14.46 -11.48 -24.31
N PRO A 88 13.13 -11.34 -24.25
CA PRO A 88 12.35 -11.64 -23.05
C PRO A 88 12.54 -13.08 -22.53
N ASN A 89 13.03 -14.00 -23.37
CA ASN A 89 13.29 -15.39 -22.99
C ASN A 89 14.71 -15.64 -22.44
N CYS A 90 15.53 -14.60 -22.31
CA CYS A 90 16.93 -14.72 -21.91
C CYS A 90 17.19 -13.98 -20.61
N LEU A 91 18.10 -14.51 -19.81
CA LEU A 91 18.51 -13.87 -18.56
C LEU A 91 19.81 -13.09 -18.78
N PRO A 92 19.89 -11.83 -18.35
CA PRO A 92 21.15 -11.08 -18.34
C PRO A 92 22.21 -11.75 -17.44
N PRO A 93 23.52 -11.61 -17.76
CA PRO A 93 24.10 -10.93 -18.93
C PRO A 93 23.82 -11.68 -20.24
N ILE A 94 23.44 -10.95 -21.29
CA ILE A 94 23.05 -11.54 -22.57
C ILE A 94 24.29 -11.85 -23.41
N GLU A 95 24.67 -13.13 -23.46
CA GLU A 95 25.74 -13.61 -24.33
C GLU A 95 25.16 -14.29 -25.58
N PRO A 96 25.58 -13.91 -26.80
CA PRO A 96 25.02 -14.47 -28.05
C PRO A 96 25.10 -16.00 -28.16
N LYS A 97 26.10 -16.61 -27.51
CA LYS A 97 26.28 -18.07 -27.48
C LYS A 97 25.21 -18.78 -26.66
N ASP A 98 24.72 -18.15 -25.60
CA ASP A 98 23.75 -18.72 -24.65
C ASP A 98 22.31 -18.30 -24.99
N CYS A 99 22.15 -17.17 -25.69
CA CYS A 99 20.88 -16.63 -26.16
C CYS A 99 20.95 -16.30 -27.66
N SER A 100 20.79 -17.31 -28.51
CA SER A 100 20.84 -17.15 -29.97
C SER A 100 19.66 -16.35 -30.53
N GLN A 101 18.54 -16.30 -29.80
CA GLN A 101 17.34 -15.51 -30.12
C GLN A 101 17.44 -14.02 -29.73
N ALA A 102 18.55 -13.58 -29.12
CA ALA A 102 18.74 -12.18 -28.77
C ALA A 102 18.80 -11.32 -30.03
N ARG A 103 18.16 -10.15 -29.97
CA ARG A 103 18.17 -9.16 -31.06
C ARG A 103 18.19 -7.75 -30.49
N GLN A 104 18.53 -6.77 -31.32
CA GLN A 104 18.36 -5.37 -30.94
C GLN A 104 16.88 -5.14 -30.60
N THR A 105 16.63 -4.84 -29.33
CA THR A 105 15.32 -4.69 -28.75
C THR A 105 15.22 -3.30 -28.14
N ASP A 106 14.14 -2.61 -28.47
CA ASP A 106 13.87 -1.28 -27.95
C ASP A 106 13.59 -1.34 -26.45
N ASN A 107 14.11 -0.34 -25.74
CA ASN A 107 13.91 -0.18 -24.32
C ASN A 107 12.81 0.85 -24.05
N THR A 108 11.62 0.35 -23.70
CA THR A 108 10.50 1.20 -23.29
C THR A 108 10.63 1.52 -21.81
N ASN A 109 10.49 2.80 -21.44
CA ASN A 109 10.54 3.17 -20.03
C ASN A 109 9.31 2.63 -19.29
N GLN A 110 9.52 1.92 -18.19
CA GLN A 110 8.49 1.26 -17.39
C GLN A 110 8.32 1.86 -16.00
N LEU A 111 9.34 2.56 -15.51
CA LEU A 111 9.28 3.25 -14.24
C LEU A 111 10.21 4.47 -14.28
N LEU A 112 9.73 5.57 -13.70
CA LEU A 112 10.46 6.83 -13.58
C LEU A 112 10.11 7.47 -12.24
N LEU A 113 11.05 7.49 -11.29
CA LEU A 113 10.83 7.99 -9.94
C LEU A 113 11.93 8.94 -9.48
N LEU A 114 11.53 9.96 -8.73
CA LEU A 114 12.44 10.92 -8.13
C LEU A 114 12.89 10.44 -6.75
N GLU A 115 14.17 10.13 -6.60
CA GLU A 115 14.78 9.80 -5.32
C GLU A 115 15.33 11.07 -4.66
N LYS A 116 14.47 11.78 -3.91
CA LYS A 116 14.87 12.92 -3.07
C LYS A 116 14.80 12.60 -1.59
N GLN A 117 15.73 13.15 -0.82
CA GLN A 117 15.71 13.14 0.64
C GLN A 117 16.11 14.52 1.14
N GLU A 118 15.38 15.00 2.13
CA GLU A 118 15.66 16.28 2.78
C GLU A 118 16.99 16.18 3.56
N GLY A 119 17.90 17.12 3.32
CA GLY A 119 19.22 17.16 3.98
C GLY A 119 20.34 16.30 3.37
N ILE A 120 20.08 15.53 2.30
CA ILE A 120 21.12 14.74 1.59
C ILE A 120 21.38 15.31 0.18
N GLN A 121 22.65 15.44 -0.19
CA GLN A 121 23.09 15.97 -1.49
C GLN A 121 22.93 14.96 -2.64
N ALA A 122 23.05 13.66 -2.38
CA ALA A 122 22.92 12.63 -3.40
C ALA A 122 21.44 12.34 -3.69
N GLN A 123 20.90 13.05 -4.68
CA GLN A 123 19.57 12.83 -5.23
C GLN A 123 19.72 12.15 -6.59
N SER A 124 18.79 11.27 -6.93
CA SER A 124 18.88 10.51 -8.17
C SER A 124 17.51 10.35 -8.84
N LEU A 125 17.57 10.01 -10.11
CA LEU A 125 16.42 9.58 -10.88
C LEU A 125 16.48 8.06 -11.03
N ILE A 126 15.47 7.34 -10.54
CA ILE A 126 15.36 5.89 -10.70
C ILE A 126 14.63 5.62 -12.01
N VAL A 127 15.26 4.83 -12.88
CA VAL A 127 14.78 4.54 -14.23
C VAL A 127 14.80 3.05 -14.46
N CYS A 128 13.66 2.46 -14.82
CA CYS A 128 13.57 1.05 -15.17
C CYS A 128 12.99 0.90 -16.58
N GLY A 129 13.50 -0.08 -17.32
CA GLY A 129 13.13 -0.32 -18.71
C GLY A 129 12.40 -1.65 -18.91
N THR A 130 12.09 -2.00 -20.16
CA THR A 130 11.60 -3.33 -20.54
C THR A 130 12.71 -4.33 -20.78
N VAL A 131 13.90 -3.86 -21.16
CA VAL A 131 15.03 -4.73 -21.51
C VAL A 131 15.70 -5.35 -20.30
N LEU A 132 16.45 -6.42 -20.52
CA LEU A 132 17.26 -7.10 -19.50
C LEU A 132 16.41 -7.49 -18.28
N GLN A 133 15.21 -8.02 -18.54
CA GLN A 133 14.24 -8.45 -17.51
C GLN A 133 13.77 -7.33 -16.57
N GLY A 134 13.83 -6.08 -17.00
CA GLY A 134 13.29 -4.95 -16.27
C GLY A 134 14.14 -4.48 -15.09
N ILE A 135 15.47 -4.56 -15.21
CA ILE A 135 16.39 -3.96 -14.24
C ILE A 135 16.25 -2.44 -14.20
N CYS A 136 16.72 -1.84 -13.10
CA CYS A 136 16.70 -0.40 -12.89
C CYS A 136 18.12 0.18 -12.79
N GLU A 137 18.20 1.48 -13.07
CA GLU A 137 19.40 2.31 -12.95
C GLU A 137 19.08 3.54 -12.09
N LYS A 138 20.13 4.15 -11.53
CA LYS A 138 20.08 5.52 -11.00
C LYS A 138 20.77 6.47 -11.98
N ARG A 139 20.14 7.59 -12.32
CA ARG A 139 20.67 8.65 -13.20
C ARG A 139 20.83 9.96 -12.42
N ASN A 140 21.76 10.81 -12.86
CA ASN A 140 21.95 12.14 -12.27
C ASN A 140 20.80 13.07 -12.66
N LEU A 141 20.24 13.81 -11.68
CA LEU A 141 19.17 14.78 -11.90
C LEU A 141 19.60 15.97 -12.77
N ALA A 142 20.82 16.49 -12.58
CA ALA A 142 21.32 17.61 -13.38
C ALA A 142 21.59 17.22 -14.84
N ASN A 143 22.02 15.97 -15.07
CA ASN A 143 22.31 15.44 -16.40
C ASN A 143 21.95 13.95 -16.51
N VAL A 144 20.79 13.67 -17.12
CA VAL A 144 20.25 12.30 -17.21
C VAL A 144 21.05 11.36 -18.12
N SER A 145 22.03 11.88 -18.87
CA SER A 145 23.00 11.03 -19.58
C SER A 145 23.96 10.30 -18.63
N GLN A 146 24.20 10.83 -17.44
CA GLN A 146 25.13 10.25 -16.47
C GLN A 146 24.44 9.18 -15.63
N VAL A 147 24.94 7.94 -15.75
CA VAL A 147 24.53 6.80 -14.92
C VAL A 147 25.30 6.82 -13.62
N LEU A 148 24.57 6.86 -12.50
CA LEU A 148 25.12 6.80 -11.14
C LEU A 148 25.21 5.36 -10.63
N TYR A 149 24.26 4.52 -11.02
CA TYR A 149 24.25 3.10 -10.67
C TYR A 149 23.60 2.27 -11.78
N HIS A 150 24.22 1.13 -12.10
CA HIS A 150 23.71 0.09 -12.99
C HIS A 150 24.31 -1.26 -12.55
N THR A 151 23.58 -2.36 -12.74
CA THR A 151 24.06 -3.71 -12.46
C THR A 151 24.44 -4.44 -13.75
N ALA A 152 25.71 -4.81 -13.90
CA ALA A 152 26.19 -5.53 -15.08
C ALA A 152 25.80 -7.02 -15.09
N ASN A 153 25.67 -7.61 -13.89
CA ASN A 153 25.33 -9.01 -13.69
C ASN A 153 24.17 -9.11 -12.69
N PRO A 154 22.95 -8.74 -13.09
CA PRO A 154 21.79 -8.80 -12.21
C PRO A 154 21.46 -10.23 -11.80
N VAL A 155 20.98 -10.36 -10.56
CA VAL A 155 20.35 -11.58 -10.05
C VAL A 155 18.83 -11.50 -10.16
N ASP A 156 18.14 -12.61 -9.98
CA ASP A 156 16.68 -12.72 -10.07
C ASP A 156 15.94 -11.72 -9.16
N THR A 157 16.49 -11.42 -7.99
CA THR A 157 15.93 -10.45 -7.06
C THR A 157 15.98 -8.99 -7.56
N GLN A 158 16.75 -8.70 -8.62
CA GLN A 158 16.89 -7.36 -9.23
C GLN A 158 16.05 -7.17 -10.50
N TYR A 159 15.20 -8.13 -10.87
CA TYR A 159 14.24 -7.95 -11.97
C TYR A 159 13.02 -7.18 -11.47
N VAL A 160 13.00 -5.87 -11.70
CA VAL A 160 12.09 -4.92 -11.03
C VAL A 160 10.81 -4.71 -11.82
N ALA A 161 10.94 -4.25 -13.05
CA ALA A 161 9.83 -3.85 -13.90
C ALA A 161 9.34 -5.00 -14.78
N ALA A 162 8.17 -4.81 -15.38
CA ALA A 162 7.66 -5.70 -16.41
C ALA A 162 8.50 -5.58 -17.69
N ASN A 163 8.91 -6.73 -18.23
CA ASN A 163 9.72 -6.82 -19.45
C ASN A 163 8.90 -6.80 -20.76
N ASP A 164 7.60 -6.48 -20.67
CA ASP A 164 6.70 -6.29 -21.81
C ASP A 164 6.14 -4.86 -21.75
N PRO A 165 6.31 -4.03 -22.80
CA PRO A 165 5.87 -2.63 -22.79
C PRO A 165 4.35 -2.46 -22.61
N ARG A 166 3.54 -3.50 -22.82
CA ARG A 166 2.09 -3.48 -22.63
C ARG A 166 1.66 -3.80 -21.20
N VAL A 167 2.60 -4.21 -20.36
CA VAL A 167 2.34 -4.57 -18.96
C VAL A 167 2.92 -3.48 -18.06
N SER A 168 2.04 -2.89 -17.26
CA SER A 168 2.35 -1.78 -16.36
C SER A 168 3.28 -2.17 -15.20
N THR A 169 4.11 -1.23 -14.77
CA THR A 169 4.79 -1.25 -13.47
C THR A 169 4.50 0.04 -12.73
N VAL A 170 4.16 -0.03 -11.44
CA VAL A 170 3.94 1.14 -10.57
C VAL A 170 4.85 1.03 -9.36
N ALA A 171 5.32 2.15 -8.82
CA ALA A 171 6.10 2.12 -7.60
C ALA A 171 6.02 3.42 -6.80
N VAL A 172 6.32 3.31 -5.51
CA VAL A 172 6.36 4.42 -4.56
C VAL A 172 7.56 4.23 -3.62
N LEU A 173 8.14 5.35 -3.20
CA LEU A 173 9.22 5.34 -2.21
C LEU A 173 8.63 5.40 -0.81
N THR A 174 9.24 4.66 0.12
CA THR A 174 8.86 4.58 1.54
C THR A 174 10.13 4.52 2.39
N GLU A 175 9.99 4.65 3.70
CA GLU A 175 11.10 4.57 4.65
C GLU A 175 10.76 3.63 5.81
N HIS A 176 11.71 2.78 6.19
CA HIS A 176 11.61 1.95 7.38
C HIS A 176 12.86 2.13 8.24
N LYS A 177 12.69 2.68 9.45
CA LYS A 177 13.78 2.89 10.43
C LYS A 177 15.01 3.60 9.81
N GLY A 178 14.77 4.69 9.07
CA GLY A 178 15.82 5.44 8.39
C GLY A 178 16.39 4.79 7.12
N THR A 179 15.89 3.62 6.73
CA THR A 179 16.27 2.96 5.47
C THR A 179 15.24 3.25 4.39
N ARG A 180 15.68 3.80 3.26
CA ARG A 180 14.82 4.04 2.11
C ARG A 180 14.55 2.77 1.33
N LEU A 181 13.29 2.59 0.99
CA LEU A 181 12.79 1.43 0.28
C LEU A 181 11.90 1.89 -0.87
N MET A 182 11.67 0.97 -1.79
CA MET A 182 10.75 1.14 -2.91
C MET A 182 9.78 -0.03 -2.92
N LEU A 183 8.48 0.26 -2.88
CA LEU A 183 7.45 -0.73 -3.12
C LEU A 183 7.11 -0.71 -4.60
N VAL A 184 7.13 -1.88 -5.24
CA VAL A 184 6.89 -2.03 -6.68
C VAL A 184 5.73 -2.97 -6.91
N GLY A 185 4.71 -2.50 -7.62
CA GLY A 185 3.64 -3.27 -8.22
C GLY A 185 4.00 -3.62 -9.67
N ARG A 186 4.36 -4.88 -9.94
CA ARG A 186 4.75 -5.39 -11.26
C ARG A 186 3.64 -6.23 -11.85
N GLY A 187 3.14 -5.85 -13.03
CA GLY A 187 2.16 -6.65 -13.75
C GLY A 187 2.71 -8.02 -14.17
N PHE A 188 1.83 -8.98 -14.40
CA PHE A 188 2.23 -10.32 -14.83
C PHE A 188 2.74 -10.31 -16.28
N THR A 189 3.88 -10.98 -16.51
CA THR A 189 4.48 -11.16 -17.84
C THR A 189 4.58 -12.66 -18.13
N SER A 190 4.16 -13.10 -19.32
CA SER A 190 4.17 -14.51 -19.71
C SER A 190 5.55 -15.02 -20.15
N LYS A 191 6.49 -14.11 -20.41
CA LYS A 191 7.87 -14.41 -20.83
C LYS A 191 8.86 -13.89 -19.79
N GLY A 192 10.01 -14.55 -19.71
CA GLY A 192 11.08 -14.25 -18.76
C GLY A 192 10.99 -15.11 -17.50
N PRO A 193 11.68 -14.71 -16.42
CA PRO A 193 11.69 -15.45 -15.16
C PRO A 193 10.27 -15.50 -14.60
N GLY A 194 9.74 -16.71 -14.49
CA GLY A 194 8.49 -16.96 -13.79
C GLY A 194 8.64 -16.66 -12.29
N GLY A 195 7.54 -16.27 -11.64
CA GLY A 195 7.51 -16.19 -10.18
C GLY A 195 8.02 -14.91 -9.55
N ILE A 196 8.20 -13.82 -10.30
CA ILE A 196 8.38 -12.49 -9.70
C ILE A 196 7.07 -12.08 -9.04
N SER A 197 7.13 -11.83 -7.73
CA SER A 197 5.99 -11.37 -6.93
C SER A 197 5.36 -10.10 -7.50
N PRO A 198 4.01 -9.99 -7.56
CA PRO A 198 3.33 -8.82 -8.11
C PRO A 198 3.58 -7.56 -7.28
N ILE A 199 3.82 -7.69 -5.96
CA ILE A 199 4.22 -6.56 -5.12
C ILE A 199 5.45 -6.96 -4.31
N THR A 200 6.49 -6.13 -4.35
CA THR A 200 7.77 -6.38 -3.66
C THR A 200 8.27 -5.13 -2.96
N THR A 201 8.86 -5.28 -1.77
CA THR A 201 9.69 -4.25 -1.14
C THR A 201 11.13 -4.41 -1.60
N ARG A 202 11.77 -3.31 -2.04
CA ARG A 202 13.12 -3.30 -2.61
C ARG A 202 13.98 -2.23 -1.97
N ARG A 203 15.27 -2.50 -1.83
CA ARG A 203 16.25 -1.50 -1.35
C ARG A 203 16.62 -0.54 -2.47
N LEU A 204 16.89 0.71 -2.15
CA LEU A 204 17.42 1.69 -3.12
C LEU A 204 18.95 1.70 -3.18
N GLU A 205 19.61 1.27 -2.11
CA GLU A 205 21.06 1.27 -1.95
C GLU A 205 21.55 -0.17 -1.75
N GLN A 206 22.82 -0.42 -2.03
CA GLN A 206 23.46 -1.68 -1.67
C GLN A 206 23.50 -1.81 -0.14
N TYR A 207 23.15 -2.99 0.37
CA TYR A 207 23.23 -3.30 1.79
C TYR A 207 23.90 -4.65 1.99
N ARG A 208 25.06 -4.65 2.65
CA ARG A 208 25.93 -5.83 2.78
C ARG A 208 26.24 -6.43 1.39
N SER A 209 25.95 -7.71 1.20
CA SER A 209 26.08 -8.43 -0.07
C SER A 209 24.88 -8.22 -1.02
N SER A 210 23.76 -7.66 -0.55
CA SER A 210 22.57 -7.51 -1.38
C SER A 210 22.67 -6.23 -2.22
N PRO A 211 22.60 -6.33 -3.55
CA PRO A 211 22.74 -5.18 -4.43
C PRO A 211 21.50 -4.26 -4.36
N ALA A 212 21.64 -3.02 -4.84
CA ALA A 212 20.50 -2.10 -4.93
C ALA A 212 19.39 -2.69 -5.82
N PHE A 213 18.14 -2.31 -5.53
CA PHE A 213 16.90 -2.81 -6.15
C PHE A 213 16.56 -4.28 -5.90
N SER A 214 17.38 -4.99 -5.12
CA SER A 214 17.08 -6.33 -4.62
C SER A 214 15.92 -6.32 -3.62
N HIS A 215 15.08 -7.34 -3.67
CA HIS A 215 14.06 -7.65 -2.66
C HIS A 215 14.50 -8.77 -1.68
N GLU A 216 15.78 -9.12 -1.67
CA GLU A 216 16.33 -10.13 -0.77
C GLU A 216 16.14 -9.72 0.71
N GLU A 217 15.79 -10.66 1.57
CA GLU A 217 15.46 -10.43 2.99
C GLU A 217 14.29 -9.46 3.25
N LEU A 218 13.52 -9.10 2.22
CA LEU A 218 12.38 -8.20 2.33
C LEU A 218 11.06 -8.90 1.98
N GLY A 219 9.96 -8.34 2.46
CA GLY A 219 8.61 -8.83 2.22
C GLY A 219 8.20 -8.70 0.75
N LYS A 220 7.39 -9.67 0.31
CA LYS A 220 6.81 -9.72 -1.01
C LYS A 220 5.44 -10.38 -0.96
N LEU A 221 4.54 -9.99 -1.85
CA LEU A 221 3.25 -10.64 -2.00
C LEU A 221 3.44 -12.00 -2.69
N VAL A 222 3.17 -13.08 -1.94
CA VAL A 222 3.26 -14.45 -2.44
C VAL A 222 1.93 -14.83 -3.10
N VAL A 223 2.02 -15.35 -4.33
CA VAL A 223 0.86 -15.80 -5.10
C VAL A 223 1.05 -17.24 -5.54
N GLY A 224 0.04 -18.08 -5.33
CA GLY A 224 0.07 -19.51 -5.70
C GLY A 224 0.18 -19.72 -7.20
N SER A 225 -0.62 -19.00 -8.01
CA SER A 225 -0.62 -19.12 -9.47
C SER A 225 -0.63 -17.75 -10.15
N TYR A 226 0.57 -17.22 -10.45
CA TYR A 226 0.72 -15.87 -11.02
C TYR A 226 -0.07 -15.65 -12.31
N SER A 227 -0.13 -16.66 -13.18
CA SER A 227 -0.84 -16.61 -14.45
C SER A 227 -2.36 -16.66 -14.31
N GLU A 228 -2.89 -17.30 -13.26
CA GLU A 228 -4.34 -17.37 -13.02
C GLU A 228 -4.89 -16.05 -12.49
N TYR A 229 -4.17 -15.38 -11.59
CA TYR A 229 -4.58 -14.06 -11.10
C TYR A 229 -4.28 -12.97 -12.12
N ASN A 230 -3.12 -13.03 -12.79
CA ASN A 230 -2.69 -12.09 -13.82
C ASN A 230 -2.90 -10.62 -13.42
N ASN A 231 -2.20 -10.19 -12.37
CA ASN A 231 -2.31 -8.84 -11.82
C ASN A 231 -1.88 -7.78 -12.85
N GLN A 232 -2.70 -6.72 -12.97
CA GLN A 232 -2.48 -5.57 -13.85
C GLN A 232 -2.59 -4.29 -13.03
N PHE A 233 -1.48 -3.57 -12.84
CA PHE A 233 -1.42 -2.41 -11.97
C PHE A 233 -1.82 -1.13 -12.69
N VAL A 234 -2.51 -0.24 -12.00
CA VAL A 234 -2.96 1.04 -12.56
C VAL A 234 -2.25 2.19 -11.87
N LYS A 235 -2.23 2.18 -10.54
CA LYS A 235 -1.66 3.28 -9.75
C LYS A 235 -1.23 2.80 -8.37
N VAL A 236 -0.24 3.48 -7.82
CA VAL A 236 0.07 3.44 -6.39
C VAL A 236 -0.05 4.85 -5.82
N LEU A 237 -0.64 4.97 -4.63
CA LEU A 237 -0.95 6.24 -3.97
C LEU A 237 -0.52 6.18 -2.51
N HIS A 238 -0.15 7.33 -1.96
CA HIS A 238 0.16 7.51 -0.54
C HIS A 238 -0.94 8.34 0.13
N HIS A 239 -1.53 7.87 1.23
CA HIS A 239 -2.53 8.65 1.97
C HIS A 239 -2.44 8.34 3.46
N GLY A 240 -2.25 9.38 4.28
CA GLY A 240 -2.03 9.23 5.72
C GLY A 240 -0.76 8.45 6.01
N THR A 241 -0.90 7.34 6.73
CA THR A 241 0.20 6.41 7.08
C THR A 241 0.17 5.13 6.25
N HIS A 242 -0.47 5.16 5.09
CA HIS A 242 -0.71 3.97 4.28
C HIS A 242 -0.40 4.21 2.80
N ILE A 243 -0.09 3.11 2.12
CA ILE A 243 0.17 3.02 0.70
C ILE A 243 -0.89 2.13 0.07
N TYR A 244 -1.48 2.60 -1.03
CA TYR A 244 -2.58 1.93 -1.71
C TYR A 244 -2.18 1.54 -3.13
N PHE A 245 -2.36 0.27 -3.49
CA PHE A 245 -2.19 -0.19 -4.87
C PHE A 245 -3.55 -0.42 -5.50
N LEU A 246 -3.80 0.23 -6.64
CA LEU A 246 -4.96 -0.01 -7.48
C LEU A 246 -4.55 -0.93 -8.64
N PHE A 247 -5.21 -2.08 -8.76
CA PHE A 247 -4.90 -3.07 -9.77
C PHE A 247 -6.14 -3.89 -10.15
N SER A 248 -6.10 -4.53 -11.30
CA SER A 248 -7.11 -5.51 -11.72
C SER A 248 -6.51 -6.91 -11.74
N ARG A 249 -7.27 -7.90 -11.28
CA ARG A 249 -6.90 -9.32 -11.37
C ARG A 249 -8.15 -10.17 -11.53
N ARG A 250 -7.98 -11.43 -11.92
CA ARG A 250 -9.11 -12.37 -12.03
C ARG A 250 -9.62 -12.77 -10.65
N ASP A 251 -10.94 -12.85 -10.51
CA ASP A 251 -11.58 -13.46 -9.35
C ASP A 251 -11.66 -14.99 -9.54
N THR A 252 -10.68 -15.70 -9.00
CA THR A 252 -10.57 -17.16 -9.12
C THR A 252 -11.65 -17.92 -8.34
N LEU A 253 -12.35 -17.29 -7.40
CA LEU A 253 -13.37 -17.97 -6.58
C LEU A 253 -14.76 -17.99 -7.21
N LYS A 254 -15.02 -17.12 -8.18
CA LYS A 254 -16.35 -16.96 -8.79
C LYS A 254 -16.33 -17.23 -10.29
N THR A 255 -16.25 -16.17 -11.10
CA THR A 255 -16.46 -16.23 -12.55
C THR A 255 -15.16 -16.26 -13.34
N ARG A 256 -14.01 -16.05 -12.69
CA ARG A 256 -12.70 -15.78 -13.33
C ARG A 256 -12.69 -14.52 -14.19
N ASP A 257 -13.66 -13.63 -14.01
CA ASP A 257 -13.66 -12.31 -14.62
C ASP A 257 -12.64 -11.40 -13.92
N TYR A 258 -12.17 -10.39 -14.65
CA TYR A 258 -11.35 -9.36 -14.04
C TYR A 258 -12.19 -8.47 -13.14
N HIS A 259 -11.69 -8.21 -11.94
CA HIS A 259 -12.22 -7.21 -11.03
C HIS A 259 -11.11 -6.25 -10.64
N THR A 260 -11.48 -5.00 -10.41
CA THR A 260 -10.60 -3.98 -9.84
C THR A 260 -10.58 -4.14 -8.33
N TYR A 261 -9.37 -4.16 -7.78
CA TYR A 261 -9.10 -4.21 -6.36
C TYR A 261 -8.23 -3.02 -5.98
N ILE A 262 -8.39 -2.59 -4.73
CA ILE A 262 -7.44 -1.72 -4.07
C ILE A 262 -6.88 -2.44 -2.86
N SER A 263 -5.56 -2.49 -2.76
CA SER A 263 -4.88 -2.95 -1.56
C SER A 263 -4.31 -1.80 -0.76
N ARG A 264 -4.06 -2.05 0.51
CA ARG A 264 -3.48 -1.14 1.49
C ARG A 264 -2.35 -1.85 2.23
N LEU A 265 -1.27 -1.12 2.45
CA LEU A 265 -0.13 -1.51 3.29
C LEU A 265 0.24 -0.32 4.19
N CYS A 266 0.66 -0.56 5.42
CA CYS A 266 1.24 0.48 6.26
C CYS A 266 2.52 1.03 5.61
N ASP A 267 2.66 2.35 5.63
CA ASP A 267 3.89 3.01 5.19
C ASP A 267 5.06 2.56 6.08
N GLY A 268 6.12 2.05 5.47
CA GLY A 268 7.26 1.49 6.18
C GLY A 268 7.07 0.08 6.74
N ASP A 269 6.05 -0.70 6.35
CA ASP A 269 6.00 -2.15 6.64
C ASP A 269 6.87 -2.93 5.64
N PRO A 270 8.05 -3.44 6.05
CA PRO A 270 8.94 -4.13 5.12
C PRO A 270 8.50 -5.57 4.86
N SER A 271 7.53 -6.10 5.61
CA SER A 271 7.24 -7.54 5.71
C SER A 271 5.84 -7.94 5.24
N PHE A 272 5.03 -7.00 4.75
CA PHE A 272 3.66 -7.25 4.25
C PHE A 272 2.69 -7.77 5.33
N TYR A 273 2.92 -7.42 6.60
CA TYR A 273 2.07 -7.83 7.71
C TYR A 273 0.72 -7.11 7.72
N SER A 274 0.71 -5.90 7.21
CA SER A 274 -0.46 -5.02 7.12
C SER A 274 -1.21 -5.11 5.78
N TYR A 275 -0.80 -6.00 4.88
CA TYR A 275 -1.37 -6.08 3.52
C TYR A 275 -2.83 -6.56 3.55
N VAL A 276 -3.74 -5.74 3.03
CA VAL A 276 -5.17 -6.06 2.89
C VAL A 276 -5.69 -5.47 1.60
N GLU A 277 -6.63 -6.13 0.93
CA GLU A 277 -7.21 -5.72 -0.34
C GLU A 277 -8.74 -5.80 -0.30
N VAL A 278 -9.42 -4.95 -1.07
CA VAL A 278 -10.88 -4.98 -1.20
C VAL A 278 -11.26 -4.76 -2.67
N PRO A 279 -12.28 -5.47 -3.18
CA PRO A 279 -12.81 -5.22 -4.51
C PRO A 279 -13.56 -3.89 -4.56
N LEU A 280 -13.34 -3.14 -5.64
CA LEU A 280 -14.08 -1.93 -5.93
C LEU A 280 -15.24 -2.25 -6.89
N SER A 281 -16.45 -1.81 -6.55
CA SER A 281 -17.60 -1.88 -7.46
C SER A 281 -17.86 -0.52 -8.05
N CYS A 282 -18.13 -0.49 -9.36
CA CYS A 282 -18.57 0.70 -10.05
C CYS A 282 -19.89 0.37 -10.76
N THR A 283 -20.93 1.14 -10.42
CA THR A 283 -22.30 0.86 -10.84
C THR A 283 -22.42 0.81 -12.36
N GLY A 284 -23.15 -0.18 -12.90
CA GLY A 284 -23.26 -0.42 -14.35
C GLY A 284 -22.29 -1.50 -14.89
N GLY A 285 -21.55 -2.16 -14.00
CA GLY A 285 -20.69 -3.29 -14.33
C GLY A 285 -19.36 -2.87 -14.95
N TYR A 286 -18.84 -1.70 -14.58
CA TYR A 286 -17.49 -1.26 -14.96
C TYR A 286 -16.50 -1.87 -13.97
N ASN A 287 -15.58 -2.69 -14.47
CA ASN A 287 -14.76 -3.59 -13.66
C ASN A 287 -13.25 -3.44 -13.89
N LEU A 288 -12.82 -2.63 -14.86
CA LEU A 288 -11.41 -2.42 -15.18
C LEU A 288 -10.99 -0.96 -14.96
N ALA A 289 -10.26 -0.68 -13.89
CA ALA A 289 -9.62 0.62 -13.71
C ALA A 289 -8.59 0.89 -14.82
N GLN A 290 -8.64 2.11 -15.37
CA GLN A 290 -7.73 2.58 -16.44
C GLN A 290 -6.80 3.69 -15.94
N ALA A 291 -7.30 4.55 -15.05
CA ALA A 291 -6.53 5.60 -14.43
C ALA A 291 -7.12 5.94 -13.06
N ALA A 292 -6.30 6.48 -12.17
CA ALA A 292 -6.76 7.00 -10.90
C ALA A 292 -5.96 8.20 -10.43
N THR A 293 -6.65 9.10 -9.74
CA THR A 293 -6.04 10.23 -9.03
C THR A 293 -6.71 10.41 -7.69
N MET A 294 -5.93 10.89 -6.73
CA MET A 294 -6.48 11.36 -5.47
C MET A 294 -6.97 12.80 -5.62
N GLY A 295 -7.98 13.17 -4.83
CA GLY A 295 -8.49 14.52 -4.77
C GLY A 295 -9.41 14.73 -3.58
N THR A 296 -10.08 15.86 -3.56
CA THR A 296 -11.05 16.20 -2.51
C THR A 296 -12.44 16.30 -3.12
N TYR A 297 -13.42 15.61 -2.54
CA TYR A 297 -14.82 15.71 -2.91
C TYR A 297 -15.65 16.02 -1.67
N LEU A 298 -16.44 17.10 -1.72
CA LEU A 298 -17.26 17.56 -0.59
C LEU A 298 -16.47 17.68 0.74
N GLY A 299 -15.23 18.16 0.65
CA GLY A 299 -14.34 18.35 1.80
C GLY A 299 -13.69 17.06 2.34
N ARG A 300 -13.87 15.91 1.68
CA ARG A 300 -13.28 14.63 2.07
C ARG A 300 -12.25 14.15 1.06
N ALA A 301 -11.18 13.53 1.54
CA ALA A 301 -10.21 12.87 0.67
C ALA A 301 -10.87 11.69 -0.05
N SER A 302 -10.65 11.58 -1.35
CA SER A 302 -11.27 10.54 -2.18
C SER A 302 -10.36 10.16 -3.35
N ILE A 303 -10.52 8.93 -3.81
CA ILE A 303 -9.89 8.44 -5.05
C ILE A 303 -10.92 8.48 -6.18
N PHE A 304 -10.55 9.15 -7.26
CA PHE A 304 -11.29 9.18 -8.52
C PHE A 304 -10.70 8.12 -9.44
N VAL A 305 -11.52 7.19 -9.91
CA VAL A 305 -11.09 6.07 -10.74
C VAL A 305 -11.85 6.10 -12.06
N ALA A 306 -11.12 6.28 -13.16
CA ALA A 306 -11.66 6.08 -14.50
C ALA A 306 -11.75 4.58 -14.76
N MET A 307 -12.98 4.08 -14.84
CA MET A 307 -13.30 2.66 -15.01
C MET A 307 -13.78 2.42 -16.44
N ALA A 308 -13.36 1.31 -17.04
CA ALA A 308 -13.90 0.79 -18.29
C ALA A 308 -14.68 -0.50 -18.02
N LYS A 309 -15.64 -0.79 -18.89
CA LYS A 309 -16.30 -2.09 -18.91
C LYS A 309 -15.40 -3.08 -19.65
N GLY A 310 -15.04 -4.17 -18.99
CA GLY A 310 -14.20 -5.23 -19.55
C GLY A 310 -14.96 -6.19 -20.45
N GLN A 311 -14.23 -6.87 -21.33
CA GLN A 311 -14.77 -7.89 -22.21
C GLN A 311 -14.61 -9.29 -21.58
N ALA A 312 -15.68 -9.79 -20.96
CA ALA A 312 -15.72 -11.11 -20.30
C ALA A 312 -14.52 -11.28 -19.32
N SER A 313 -13.80 -12.40 -19.42
CA SER A 313 -12.65 -12.73 -18.56
C SER A 313 -11.30 -12.21 -19.06
N THR A 314 -11.30 -11.17 -19.92
CA THR A 314 -10.09 -10.52 -20.43
C THR A 314 -9.82 -9.19 -19.73
N ASN A 315 -8.56 -8.74 -19.76
CA ASN A 315 -8.17 -7.41 -19.30
C ASN A 315 -8.36 -6.32 -20.38
N THR A 316 -9.12 -6.62 -21.43
CA THR A 316 -9.34 -5.71 -22.56
C THR A 316 -10.53 -4.79 -22.25
N PRO A 317 -10.33 -3.46 -22.20
CA PRO A 317 -11.40 -2.50 -22.00
C PRO A 317 -12.25 -2.35 -23.27
N THR A 318 -13.52 -2.00 -23.09
CA THR A 318 -14.42 -1.54 -24.16
C THR A 318 -14.48 -0.01 -24.18
N GLU A 319 -15.11 0.57 -25.22
CA GLU A 319 -15.35 2.02 -25.34
C GLU A 319 -16.26 2.61 -24.24
N ARG A 320 -16.90 1.76 -23.42
CA ARG A 320 -17.77 2.21 -22.34
C ARG A 320 -16.95 2.50 -21.09
N SER A 321 -16.93 3.77 -20.70
CA SER A 321 -16.26 4.24 -19.48
C SER A 321 -17.24 4.82 -18.46
N ALA A 322 -16.77 4.93 -17.22
CA ALA A 322 -17.40 5.62 -16.10
C ALA A 322 -16.31 6.24 -15.21
N LEU A 323 -16.64 7.31 -14.48
CA LEU A 323 -15.80 7.84 -13.42
C LEU A 323 -16.46 7.48 -12.08
N CYS A 324 -15.77 6.64 -11.30
CA CYS A 324 -16.23 6.23 -9.98
C CYS A 324 -15.39 6.89 -8.89
N LEU A 325 -16.05 7.20 -7.77
CA LEU A 325 -15.47 7.92 -6.64
C LEU A 325 -15.57 7.04 -5.40
N TYR A 326 -14.47 6.91 -4.66
CA TYR A 326 -14.44 6.21 -3.39
C TYR A 326 -13.85 7.12 -2.33
N SER A 327 -14.57 7.34 -1.23
CA SER A 327 -14.01 8.12 -0.12
C SER A 327 -12.94 7.30 0.60
N MET A 328 -11.85 7.95 1.02
CA MET A 328 -10.79 7.25 1.75
C MET A 328 -11.30 6.71 3.09
N GLU A 329 -12.24 7.40 3.73
CA GLU A 329 -12.87 6.98 4.98
C GLU A 329 -13.64 5.66 4.85
N GLU A 330 -14.50 5.53 3.84
CA GLU A 330 -15.24 4.28 3.59
C GLU A 330 -14.31 3.15 3.16
N LEU A 331 -13.28 3.50 2.38
CA LEU A 331 -12.29 2.54 1.93
C LEU A 331 -11.50 1.96 3.10
N ASP A 332 -10.98 2.81 3.98
CA ASP A 332 -10.25 2.38 5.18
C ASP A 332 -11.14 1.55 6.10
N LYS A 333 -12.41 1.97 6.27
CA LYS A 333 -13.38 1.18 7.06
C LYS A 333 -13.62 -0.21 6.48
N ALA A 334 -13.66 -0.37 5.16
CA ALA A 334 -13.81 -1.67 4.52
C ALA A 334 -12.56 -2.54 4.68
N LEU A 335 -11.37 -1.97 4.49
CA LEU A 335 -10.08 -2.65 4.69
C LEU A 335 -9.90 -3.08 6.16
N ASP A 336 -10.25 -2.21 7.12
CA ASP A 336 -10.23 -2.52 8.56
C ASP A 336 -11.23 -3.63 8.90
N ARG A 337 -12.43 -3.59 8.29
CA ARG A 337 -13.45 -4.61 8.45
C ARG A 337 -12.96 -5.97 7.92
N ALA A 338 -12.33 -6.00 6.75
CA ALA A 338 -11.71 -7.18 6.16
C ALA A 338 -10.70 -7.80 7.13
N GLN A 339 -9.82 -6.93 7.65
CA GLN A 339 -8.76 -7.31 8.57
C GLN A 339 -9.33 -7.89 9.87
N PHE A 340 -10.23 -7.14 10.51
CA PHE A 340 -10.89 -7.54 11.74
C PHE A 340 -11.57 -8.90 11.59
N LEU A 341 -12.33 -9.11 10.52
CA LEU A 341 -13.04 -10.36 10.28
C LEU A 341 -12.11 -11.55 10.15
N CYS A 342 -11.03 -11.42 9.38
CA CYS A 342 -10.14 -12.55 9.16
C CYS A 342 -9.32 -12.90 10.42
N TYR A 343 -8.99 -11.93 11.27
CA TYR A 343 -8.30 -12.22 12.53
C TYR A 343 -9.22 -12.73 13.64
N THR A 344 -10.46 -12.27 13.72
CA THR A 344 -11.32 -12.50 14.90
C THR A 344 -12.48 -13.46 14.66
N GLN A 345 -12.97 -13.55 13.42
CA GLN A 345 -14.22 -14.24 13.09
C GLN A 345 -14.04 -15.28 11.97
N GLU A 346 -12.82 -15.76 11.71
CA GLU A 346 -12.54 -16.69 10.60
C GLU A 346 -13.01 -16.16 9.23
N GLY A 347 -13.09 -14.83 9.07
CA GLY A 347 -13.60 -14.19 7.86
C GLY A 347 -15.13 -14.14 7.75
N LYS A 348 -15.88 -14.62 8.76
CA LYS A 348 -17.34 -14.68 8.75
C LYS A 348 -17.96 -13.35 9.12
N GLY A 349 -18.74 -12.80 8.20
CA GLY A 349 -19.55 -11.61 8.41
C GLY A 349 -20.95 -11.91 8.95
N VAL A 350 -21.86 -10.96 8.79
CA VAL A 350 -23.23 -11.07 9.33
C VAL A 350 -24.11 -11.98 8.48
N LYS A 351 -23.91 -11.96 7.15
CA LYS A 351 -24.75 -12.69 6.18
C LYS A 351 -24.00 -13.78 5.42
N GLU A 352 -22.68 -13.68 5.29
CA GLU A 352 -21.82 -14.61 4.54
C GLU A 352 -20.35 -14.48 4.97
N HIS A 353 -19.44 -15.25 4.36
CA HIS A 353 -18.00 -15.01 4.49
C HIS A 353 -17.66 -13.71 3.77
N GLU A 354 -17.39 -12.68 4.56
CA GLU A 354 -17.11 -11.35 4.06
C GLU A 354 -15.61 -11.15 3.83
N ALA A 355 -14.73 -11.94 4.47
CA ALA A 355 -13.30 -11.85 4.30
C ALA A 355 -12.63 -13.22 4.12
N TYR A 356 -11.57 -13.27 3.30
CA TYR A 356 -10.84 -14.51 3.01
C TYR A 356 -9.40 -14.21 2.58
N ILE A 357 -8.57 -15.25 2.55
CA ILE A 357 -7.19 -15.16 2.06
C ILE A 357 -7.18 -15.57 0.57
N PRO A 358 -6.85 -14.65 -0.36
CA PRO A 358 -6.72 -14.97 -1.79
C PRO A 358 -5.41 -15.68 -2.13
N TYR A 359 -5.19 -15.88 -3.42
CA TYR A 359 -3.93 -16.34 -3.99
C TYR A 359 -3.54 -17.78 -3.66
N GLU A 360 -4.49 -18.60 -3.20
CA GLU A 360 -4.31 -20.04 -2.96
C GLU A 360 -3.09 -20.35 -2.07
N VAL A 361 -2.77 -19.44 -1.16
CA VAL A 361 -1.73 -19.67 -0.14
C VAL A 361 -2.27 -20.58 0.96
N PRO A 362 -1.42 -21.42 1.60
CA PRO A 362 -1.87 -22.43 2.56
C PRO A 362 -2.36 -21.86 3.92
N THR A 363 -2.49 -20.55 4.05
CA THR A 363 -2.95 -19.85 5.26
C THR A 363 -4.46 -19.74 5.30
N LYS A 364 -5.04 -19.70 6.51
CA LYS A 364 -6.48 -19.50 6.73
C LYS A 364 -6.72 -18.37 7.72
N CYS A 365 -7.88 -17.71 7.62
CA CYS A 365 -8.35 -16.80 8.64
C CYS A 365 -8.43 -17.51 10.00
N LEU A 366 -8.09 -16.77 11.05
CA LEU A 366 -8.01 -17.29 12.40
C LEU A 366 -9.26 -16.93 13.20
N LYS A 367 -9.45 -17.68 14.29
CA LYS A 367 -10.33 -17.30 15.39
C LYS A 367 -9.45 -17.03 16.59
N LEU A 368 -9.41 -15.78 17.05
CA LEU A 368 -8.74 -15.49 18.31
C LEU A 368 -9.44 -16.27 19.44
N PRO A 369 -8.68 -16.86 20.37
CA PRO A 369 -9.25 -17.52 21.53
C PRO A 369 -10.10 -16.53 22.33
N SER A 370 -11.32 -16.95 22.70
CA SER A 370 -12.23 -16.11 23.49
C SER A 370 -11.71 -15.96 24.91
N VAL A 371 -11.48 -14.71 25.33
CA VAL A 371 -11.17 -14.40 26.73
C VAL A 371 -12.49 -14.17 27.47
N THR A 372 -12.84 -15.09 28.37
CA THR A 372 -14.06 -14.98 29.19
C THR A 372 -13.67 -14.56 30.60
N ARG A 373 -14.20 -13.42 31.06
CA ARG A 373 -14.11 -13.04 32.48
C ARG A 373 -15.07 -13.91 33.27
N LEU A 374 -14.54 -14.91 33.97
CA LEU A 374 -15.31 -15.73 34.89
C LEU A 374 -15.26 -15.12 36.30
N PRO A 375 -16.39 -15.06 37.02
CA PRO A 375 -16.37 -14.71 38.42
C PRO A 375 -15.53 -15.74 39.20
N VAL A 376 -14.69 -15.27 40.12
CA VAL A 376 -13.77 -16.13 40.90
C VAL A 376 -14.54 -17.17 41.73
N ALA A 377 -15.78 -16.85 42.12
CA ALA A 377 -16.75 -17.80 42.65
C ALA A 377 -18.17 -17.41 42.25
N GLN A 378 -19.06 -18.39 42.15
CA GLN A 378 -20.48 -18.21 41.85
C GLN A 378 -21.28 -18.56 43.09
N CYS A 379 -21.11 -17.78 44.16
CA CYS A 379 -21.77 -18.10 45.43
C CYS A 379 -23.29 -18.05 45.26
N GLU A 380 -23.81 -17.06 44.53
CA GLU A 380 -25.23 -16.78 44.18
C GLU A 380 -26.11 -17.99 43.84
N LYS A 381 -25.52 -19.12 43.42
CA LYS A 381 -26.24 -20.36 43.13
C LYS A 381 -26.69 -21.14 44.37
N TYR A 382 -26.24 -20.80 45.57
CA TYR A 382 -26.61 -21.50 46.81
C TYR A 382 -27.63 -20.69 47.61
N SER A 383 -28.85 -21.19 47.73
CA SER A 383 -29.97 -20.47 48.35
C SER A 383 -30.09 -20.65 49.86
N ASP A 384 -29.22 -21.44 50.49
CA ASP A 384 -29.26 -21.68 51.93
C ASP A 384 -27.85 -21.87 52.52
N CYS A 385 -27.76 -21.68 53.84
CA CYS A 385 -26.50 -21.77 54.60
C CYS A 385 -25.82 -23.13 54.43
N ARG A 386 -26.60 -24.22 54.42
CA ARG A 386 -26.05 -25.58 54.38
C ARG A 386 -25.49 -25.87 53.00
N SER A 387 -26.22 -25.53 51.94
CA SER A 387 -25.73 -25.66 50.55
C SER A 387 -24.51 -24.78 50.30
N CYS A 388 -24.51 -23.52 50.75
CA CYS A 388 -23.39 -22.60 50.57
C CYS A 388 -22.10 -23.07 51.28
N LEU A 389 -22.18 -23.51 52.54
CA LEU A 389 -21.01 -23.92 53.32
C LEU A 389 -20.53 -25.34 53.00
N SER A 390 -21.41 -26.22 52.51
CA SER A 390 -21.06 -27.60 52.14
C SER A 390 -20.04 -27.70 51.01
N VAL A 391 -19.96 -26.67 50.17
CA VAL A 391 -19.07 -26.63 48.99
C VAL A 391 -17.64 -26.26 49.37
N ARG A 392 -17.44 -25.64 50.55
CA ARG A 392 -16.12 -25.26 51.09
C ARG A 392 -15.30 -24.41 50.12
N ASP A 393 -15.97 -23.52 49.37
CA ASP A 393 -15.32 -22.54 48.50
C ASP A 393 -14.82 -21.36 49.37
N PRO A 394 -13.51 -21.06 49.40
CA PRO A 394 -12.94 -20.02 50.26
C PRO A 394 -13.42 -18.61 49.92
N TYR A 395 -14.01 -18.40 48.74
CA TYR A 395 -14.57 -17.12 48.32
C TYR A 395 -16.07 -16.97 48.68
N CYS A 396 -16.73 -18.02 49.17
CA CYS A 396 -18.16 -18.01 49.51
C CYS A 396 -18.42 -18.08 51.02
N GLY A 397 -19.37 -17.27 51.50
CA GLY A 397 -19.83 -17.28 52.90
C GLY A 397 -21.32 -16.97 53.03
N TRP A 398 -21.96 -17.51 54.07
CA TRP A 398 -23.37 -17.28 54.36
C TRP A 398 -23.57 -16.18 55.41
N CYS A 399 -24.35 -15.13 55.08
CA CYS A 399 -24.69 -14.05 56.01
C CYS A 399 -26.08 -14.26 56.60
N SER A 400 -26.18 -14.38 57.92
CA SER A 400 -27.46 -14.58 58.62
C SER A 400 -28.26 -13.29 58.83
N LEU A 401 -27.64 -12.11 58.65
CA LEU A 401 -28.26 -10.81 58.96
C LEU A 401 -29.10 -10.22 57.82
N GLU A 402 -28.84 -10.59 56.56
CA GLU A 402 -29.57 -10.07 55.39
C GLU A 402 -30.49 -11.11 54.71
N GLY A 403 -30.48 -12.37 55.17
CA GLY A 403 -31.24 -13.43 54.51
C GLY A 403 -30.81 -13.73 53.06
N SER A 404 -29.69 -13.16 52.61
CA SER A 404 -29.11 -13.31 51.28
C SER A 404 -27.58 -13.47 51.34
N GLN A 405 -27.04 -13.99 50.24
CA GLN A 405 -25.63 -14.34 50.06
C GLN A 405 -24.70 -13.13 49.97
N LEU A 406 -23.52 -13.21 50.61
CA LEU A 406 -22.46 -12.21 50.47
C LEU A 406 -21.36 -12.73 49.54
N THR A 407 -21.03 -11.95 48.51
CA THR A 407 -19.72 -11.96 47.85
C THR A 407 -18.71 -11.21 48.73
N LEU A 408 -17.55 -11.79 49.02
CA LEU A 408 -16.51 -11.09 49.78
C LEU A 408 -15.97 -9.87 49.01
N GLN A 409 -16.06 -8.70 49.65
CA GLN A 409 -15.21 -7.54 49.36
C GLN A 409 -13.75 -7.84 49.72
N PRO A 410 -12.78 -7.23 49.01
CA PRO A 410 -11.38 -7.57 49.14
C PRO A 410 -10.84 -7.25 50.54
N TYR A 411 -10.27 -8.27 51.18
CA TYR A 411 -9.36 -8.22 52.33
C TYR A 411 -9.75 -7.27 53.48
N SER A 412 -10.51 -7.79 54.45
CA SER A 412 -10.41 -7.31 55.83
C SER A 412 -9.85 -8.41 56.73
N PHE A 413 -8.74 -8.09 57.40
CA PHE A 413 -8.02 -8.92 58.40
C PHE A 413 -8.92 -9.45 59.53
N SER A 414 -10.15 -8.93 59.70
CA SER A 414 -11.12 -9.42 60.67
C SER A 414 -11.66 -10.82 60.32
N PHE A 415 -11.66 -11.23 59.04
CA PHE A 415 -12.24 -12.50 58.61
C PHE A 415 -11.35 -13.72 58.96
N LEU A 416 -10.02 -13.55 58.97
CA LEU A 416 -9.08 -14.63 59.33
C LEU A 416 -9.28 -15.11 60.78
N LYS A 417 -9.66 -14.21 61.70
CA LYS A 417 -9.93 -14.59 63.10
C LYS A 417 -11.24 -15.38 63.28
N THR A 418 -12.20 -15.19 62.38
CA THR A 418 -13.50 -15.87 62.44
C THR A 418 -13.44 -17.24 61.75
N PHE A 419 -12.69 -17.34 60.64
CA PHE A 419 -12.49 -18.61 59.93
C PHE A 419 -11.74 -19.64 60.79
N LEU A 420 -10.66 -19.22 61.47
CA LEU A 420 -9.91 -20.07 62.42
C LEU A 420 -10.75 -20.49 63.64
N LYS A 421 -11.79 -19.73 64.02
CA LYS A 421 -12.70 -20.09 65.12
C LYS A 421 -13.75 -21.13 64.72
N ALA A 422 -14.12 -21.18 63.44
CA ALA A 422 -15.08 -22.16 62.92
C ALA A 422 -14.44 -23.55 62.75
N GLU A 423 -13.17 -23.63 62.37
CA GLU A 423 -12.43 -24.90 62.32
C GLU A 423 -12.05 -25.43 63.71
N ALA A 424 -11.79 -24.55 64.69
CA ALA A 424 -11.56 -24.95 66.08
C ALA A 424 -12.84 -25.44 66.80
N GLY A 425 -14.03 -25.07 66.31
CA GLY A 425 -15.32 -25.43 66.92
C GLY A 425 -15.84 -26.84 66.57
N SER A 426 -15.17 -27.58 65.69
CA SER A 426 -15.62 -28.91 65.23
C SER A 426 -14.87 -30.10 65.87
N ARG A 427 -14.07 -29.90 66.92
CA ARG A 427 -13.51 -31.00 67.74
C ARG A 427 -13.67 -30.70 69.22
N GLY A 428 -14.67 -31.32 69.84
CA GLY A 428 -14.78 -31.38 71.31
C GLY A 428 -13.87 -32.46 71.88
N ALA A 429 -13.12 -32.09 72.92
CA ALA A 429 -12.46 -32.92 73.94
C ALA A 429 -11.38 -33.95 73.50
N GLY A 430 -10.15 -33.74 73.98
CA GLY A 430 -9.09 -34.76 74.03
C GLY A 430 -7.68 -34.20 73.88
N GLU A 431 -6.84 -34.42 74.89
CA GLU A 431 -5.44 -33.97 75.03
C GLU A 431 -4.50 -34.47 73.90
N GLY A 432 -3.46 -33.68 73.60
CA GLY A 432 -2.28 -34.12 72.82
C GLY A 432 -1.85 -33.12 71.73
N GLY A 433 -0.70 -32.46 71.92
CA GLY A 433 -0.13 -31.51 70.95
C GLY A 433 0.54 -32.19 69.74
N VAL A 434 0.60 -31.46 68.61
CA VAL A 434 1.49 -31.74 67.45
C VAL A 434 1.94 -30.41 66.84
N GLU A 435 3.20 -30.43 66.37
CA GLU A 435 4.11 -29.33 66.03
C GLU A 435 3.81 -28.52 64.76
N GLU A 436 4.47 -27.36 64.74
CA GLU A 436 4.50 -26.28 63.76
C GLU A 436 5.50 -26.60 62.64
N GLY A 437 5.04 -26.94 61.43
CA GLY A 437 5.94 -27.17 60.31
C GLY A 437 5.30 -27.67 59.02
N ASP A 438 4.42 -26.89 58.38
CA ASP A 438 4.13 -27.08 56.95
C ASP A 438 3.46 -25.86 56.27
N TRP A 439 3.93 -24.63 56.53
CA TRP A 439 3.31 -23.39 56.00
C TRP A 439 4.10 -22.69 54.89
N VAL A 440 5.26 -23.20 54.47
CA VAL A 440 6.15 -22.51 53.52
C VAL A 440 6.03 -23.03 52.07
N SER A 441 5.43 -24.20 51.84
CA SER A 441 5.32 -24.81 50.51
C SER A 441 4.16 -24.28 49.64
N GLN A 442 3.28 -23.45 50.19
CA GLN A 442 2.03 -23.02 49.53
C GLN A 442 2.04 -21.58 49.00
N LEU A 443 3.15 -20.84 49.18
CA LEU A 443 3.32 -19.46 48.67
C LEU A 443 4.10 -19.39 47.34
N ASP A 444 4.89 -20.42 46.99
CA ASP A 444 5.71 -20.43 45.76
C ASP A 444 4.93 -20.76 44.47
N TRP A 445 3.70 -21.28 44.57
CA TRP A 445 2.90 -21.61 43.37
C TRP A 445 2.19 -20.39 42.75
N ILE A 446 1.97 -19.33 43.53
CA ILE A 446 1.19 -18.15 43.10
C ILE A 446 2.07 -17.18 42.30
N THR A 447 3.36 -17.09 42.60
CA THR A 447 4.30 -16.19 41.91
C THR A 447 4.72 -16.72 40.53
N HIS A 448 4.82 -18.05 40.34
CA HIS A 448 5.23 -18.65 39.06
C HIS A 448 4.14 -18.61 37.97
N SER A 449 2.88 -18.38 38.33
CA SER A 449 1.76 -18.37 37.38
C SER A 449 1.56 -17.01 36.69
N ALA A 450 2.21 -15.94 37.17
CA ALA A 450 2.05 -14.58 36.65
C ALA A 450 3.04 -14.21 35.52
N GLU A 451 4.17 -14.93 35.38
CA GLU A 451 5.20 -14.62 34.36
C GLU A 451 4.98 -15.32 33.01
N LEU A 452 4.10 -16.32 32.93
CA LEU A 452 3.81 -17.06 31.69
C LEU A 452 2.76 -16.39 30.78
N ALA A 453 2.17 -15.25 31.18
CA ALA A 453 1.10 -14.58 30.45
C ALA A 453 1.56 -13.46 29.48
N LEU A 454 2.87 -13.18 29.38
CA LEU A 454 3.44 -12.17 28.47
C LEU A 454 4.32 -12.79 27.36
N GLY A 455 3.83 -13.88 26.77
CA GLY A 455 4.46 -14.52 25.61
C GLY A 455 4.12 -13.80 24.30
N ASN A 456 5.14 -13.21 23.68
CA ASN A 456 5.16 -12.65 22.33
C ASN A 456 4.39 -13.49 21.30
N PHE A 457 3.28 -12.95 20.77
CA PHE A 457 2.69 -13.41 19.51
C PHE A 457 2.99 -12.39 18.40
N SER A 458 4.09 -12.62 17.69
CA SER A 458 4.36 -12.02 16.38
C SER A 458 3.69 -12.89 15.31
N LEU A 459 2.52 -12.48 14.80
CA LEU A 459 1.92 -13.08 13.61
C LEU A 459 2.43 -12.32 12.38
N ALA A 460 3.28 -12.99 11.62
CA ALA A 460 3.78 -12.53 10.34
C ALA A 460 2.69 -12.68 9.24
N GLY A 461 2.46 -11.59 8.49
CA GLY A 461 2.17 -11.60 7.05
C GLY A 461 0.93 -12.34 6.59
N GLN A 462 -0.24 -11.70 6.61
CA GLN A 462 -1.42 -12.27 5.97
C GLN A 462 -2.08 -11.25 5.03
N THR A 463 -2.29 -11.69 3.79
CA THR A 463 -3.03 -10.98 2.75
C THR A 463 -4.52 -11.25 2.89
N LEU A 464 -5.34 -10.20 2.97
CA LEU A 464 -6.77 -10.28 3.35
C LEU A 464 -7.68 -9.64 2.29
N LEU A 465 -8.83 -10.23 1.96
CA LEU A 465 -9.88 -9.65 1.11
C LEU A 465 -11.14 -9.28 1.88
N SER A 466 -11.97 -8.35 1.40
CA SER A 466 -13.40 -8.29 1.82
C SER A 466 -14.45 -8.17 0.71
N THR A 467 -15.71 -8.04 1.12
CA THR A 467 -16.88 -7.77 0.27
C THR A 467 -16.78 -6.46 -0.51
N PRO A 468 -17.44 -6.39 -1.69
CA PRO A 468 -17.42 -5.22 -2.56
C PRO A 468 -18.01 -3.97 -1.91
N LEU A 469 -17.25 -2.87 -1.96
CA LEU A 469 -17.78 -1.52 -1.76
C LEU A 469 -18.53 -1.07 -3.02
N ILE A 470 -19.73 -0.50 -2.84
CA ILE A 470 -20.57 0.06 -3.91
C ILE A 470 -20.22 1.53 -4.13
#